data_AF-A0A3B5JVU4-F1
#
_entry.id   AF-A0A3B5JVU4-F1
#
_cell.length_a   1.000
_cell.length_b   1.000
_cell.length_c   1.000
_cell.angle_alpha   90.00
_cell.angle_beta   90.00
_cell.angle_gamma   90.00
#
_symmetry.space_group_name_H-M   'P 1'
#
loop_
_entity.id
_entity.type
_entity.pdbx_description
1 polymer ?
#
loop_
_entity_poly.entity_id
_entity_poly.type
_entity_poly.pdbx_seq_one_letter_code
_entity_poly.pdbx_strand_id
1 'polypeptide(L)'
;CDDECSGLLISDMDRLYRIIADVTLTTPLPPPYKLLYRFENMTEELKHMLSPQRAPERLLQLADSNLESLVIEMDQLHSRATKVSADGEQVEDDAARIHKRAEELEQFVRDTLLRATGNRKCAASAPGI
;
A
#
# COMPACT_ATOMS: atom_id res chain seq x y z
N CYS A 1 86.54 7.88 -5.50
CA CYS A 1 85.35 7.16 -5.94
C CYS A 1 85.43 5.82 -5.27
N ASP A 2 84.80 5.71 -4.11
CA ASP A 2 84.82 4.51 -3.28
C ASP A 2 83.90 3.45 -3.89
N ASP A 3 84.41 2.23 -3.91
CA ASP A 3 83.77 1.01 -4.41
C ASP A 3 82.63 0.52 -3.48
N GLU A 4 82.34 1.30 -2.43
CA GLU A 4 81.34 1.01 -1.39
C GLU A 4 79.90 1.08 -1.93
N CYS A 5 79.64 1.88 -2.97
CA CYS A 5 78.32 1.95 -3.62
C CYS A 5 78.02 0.74 -4.52
N SER A 6 79.04 0.06 -5.05
CA SER A 6 78.87 -1.11 -5.92
C SER A 6 78.59 -2.38 -5.12
N GLY A 7 79.14 -2.47 -3.90
CA GLY A 7 78.95 -3.62 -3.01
C GLY A 7 77.51 -3.78 -2.51
N LEU A 8 76.81 -2.67 -2.22
CA LEU A 8 75.40 -2.68 -1.81
C LEU A 8 74.50 -3.17 -2.96
N LEU A 9 74.68 -2.64 -4.17
CA LEU A 9 73.93 -3.06 -5.36
C LEU A 9 74.13 -4.54 -5.68
N ILE A 10 75.36 -5.05 -5.57
CA ILE A 10 75.65 -6.47 -5.80
C ILE A 10 75.01 -7.34 -4.71
N SER A 11 75.08 -6.93 -3.44
CA SER A 11 74.46 -7.66 -2.34
C SER A 11 72.93 -7.71 -2.43
N ASP A 12 72.30 -6.62 -2.88
CA ASP A 12 70.85 -6.54 -3.06
C ASP A 12 70.39 -7.38 -4.26
N MET A 13 71.20 -7.43 -5.32
CA MET A 13 70.95 -8.30 -6.48
C MET A 13 71.10 -9.78 -6.15
N ASP A 14 72.11 -10.18 -5.36
CA ASP A 14 72.26 -11.56 -4.87
C ASP A 14 71.10 -11.97 -3.96
N ARG A 15 70.65 -11.03 -3.11
CA ARG A 15 69.49 -11.25 -2.25
C ARG A 15 68.21 -11.41 -3.06
N LEU A 16 68.02 -10.59 -4.10
CA LEU A 16 66.89 -10.72 -5.02
C LEU A 16 66.95 -12.01 -5.83
N TYR A 17 68.12 -12.41 -6.30
CA TYR A 17 68.33 -13.66 -7.03
C TYR A 17 68.00 -14.88 -6.16
N ARG A 18 68.42 -14.89 -4.89
CA ARG A 18 68.03 -15.93 -3.93
C ARG A 18 66.52 -16.00 -3.73
N ILE A 19 65.84 -14.86 -3.59
CA ILE A 19 64.38 -14.82 -3.47
C ILE A 19 63.71 -15.38 -4.74
N ILE A 20 64.19 -15.02 -5.93
CA ILE A 20 63.64 -15.50 -7.20
C ILE A 20 63.93 -16.99 -7.42
N ALA A 21 65.10 -17.47 -7.02
CA ALA A 21 65.51 -18.87 -7.15
C ALA A 21 64.83 -19.80 -6.13
N ASP A 22 64.54 -19.30 -4.92
CA ASP A 22 63.83 -20.05 -3.86
C ASP A 22 62.32 -20.14 -4.15
N VAL A 23 61.77 -19.23 -4.96
CA VAL A 23 60.39 -19.31 -5.45
C VAL A 23 60.37 -20.16 -6.71
N THR A 24 59.79 -21.36 -6.62
CA THR A 24 59.56 -22.24 -7.78
C THR A 24 58.47 -21.65 -8.68
N LEU A 25 58.86 -20.70 -9.54
CA LEU A 25 58.02 -20.11 -10.60
C LEU A 25 57.67 -21.11 -11.72
N THR A 26 58.10 -22.36 -11.60
CA THR A 26 57.93 -23.43 -12.58
C THR A 26 56.57 -24.12 -12.50
N THR A 27 55.82 -23.94 -11.40
CA THR A 27 54.47 -24.48 -11.25
C THR A 27 53.43 -23.42 -11.62
N PRO A 28 52.36 -23.76 -12.37
CA PRO A 28 51.26 -22.85 -12.62
C PRO A 28 50.72 -22.33 -11.28
N LEU A 29 50.70 -21.01 -11.12
CA LEU A 29 50.06 -20.39 -9.97
C LEU A 29 48.61 -20.90 -9.89
N PRO A 30 48.17 -21.42 -8.73
CA PRO A 30 46.79 -21.87 -8.59
C PRO A 30 45.86 -20.68 -8.85
N PRO A 31 44.76 -20.87 -9.60
CA PRO A 31 43.83 -19.78 -9.87
C PRO A 31 43.31 -19.21 -8.55
N PRO A 32 43.16 -17.87 -8.44
CA PRO A 32 42.73 -17.23 -7.21
C PRO A 32 41.21 -17.37 -7.03
N TYR A 33 40.71 -18.60 -6.91
CA TYR A 33 39.27 -18.92 -6.86
C TYR A 33 38.51 -18.15 -5.78
N LYS A 34 39.13 -17.90 -4.62
CA LYS A 34 38.54 -17.10 -3.53
C LYS A 34 38.25 -15.66 -3.97
N LEU A 35 39.11 -15.08 -4.80
CA LEU A 35 38.94 -13.73 -5.34
C LEU A 35 37.89 -13.74 -6.46
N LEU A 36 37.95 -14.72 -7.36
CA LEU A 36 36.97 -14.87 -8.45
C LEU A 36 35.55 -15.07 -7.93
N TYR A 37 35.37 -15.91 -6.90
CA TYR A 37 34.07 -16.14 -6.28
C TYR A 37 33.49 -14.88 -5.60
N ARG A 38 34.35 -14.03 -5.01
CA ARG A 38 33.92 -12.73 -4.48
C ARG A 38 33.39 -11.83 -5.58
N PHE A 39 34.06 -11.80 -6.73
CA PHE A 39 33.60 -11.02 -7.87
C PHE A 39 32.31 -11.57 -8.47
N GLU A 40 32.16 -12.89 -8.57
CA GLU A 40 30.92 -13.54 -9.00
C GLU A 40 29.73 -13.11 -8.12
N ASN A 41 29.88 -13.23 -6.79
CA ASN A 41 28.83 -12.83 -5.84
C ASN A 41 28.48 -11.34 -5.94
N MET A 42 29.49 -10.46 -5.96
CA MET A 42 29.26 -9.02 -6.14
C MET A 42 28.60 -8.68 -7.49
N THR A 43 28.95 -9.40 -8.56
CA THR A 43 28.39 -9.16 -9.90
C THR A 43 26.95 -9.66 -9.98
N GLU A 44 26.62 -10.77 -9.33
CA GLU A 44 25.26 -11.29 -9.23
C GLU A 44 24.34 -10.33 -8.47
N GLU A 45 24.82 -9.78 -7.34
CA GLU A 45 24.11 -8.76 -6.58
C GLU A 45 23.89 -7.49 -7.41
N LEU A 46 24.94 -7.02 -8.10
CA LEU A 46 24.86 -5.86 -8.97
C LEU A 46 23.87 -6.06 -10.12
N LYS A 47 23.85 -7.24 -10.75
CA LYS A 47 22.87 -7.60 -11.79
C LYS A 47 21.44 -7.53 -11.25
N HIS A 48 21.21 -7.98 -10.02
CA HIS A 48 19.89 -7.87 -9.41
C HIS A 48 19.51 -6.40 -9.16
N MET A 49 20.43 -5.58 -8.67
CA MET A 49 20.20 -4.15 -8.42
C MET A 49 19.94 -3.37 -9.72
N LEU A 50 20.68 -3.67 -10.78
CA LEU A 50 20.56 -3.07 -12.10
C LEU A 50 19.43 -3.70 -12.95
N SER A 51 18.64 -4.60 -12.36
CA SER A 51 17.54 -5.21 -13.10
C SER A 51 16.52 -4.14 -13.53
N PRO A 52 15.99 -4.20 -14.75
CA PRO A 52 15.05 -3.19 -15.25
C PRO A 52 13.80 -2.99 -14.36
N GLN A 53 13.44 -4.00 -13.57
CA GLN A 53 12.33 -3.93 -12.61
C GLN A 53 12.63 -3.03 -11.42
N ARG A 54 13.92 -2.86 -11.07
CA ARG A 54 14.39 -1.98 -10.01
C ARG A 54 14.86 -0.62 -10.52
N ALA A 55 14.79 -0.39 -11.83
CA ALA A 55 15.10 0.90 -12.42
C ALA A 55 14.22 1.99 -11.76
N PRO A 56 14.83 3.04 -11.18
CA PRO A 56 14.09 4.10 -10.49
C PRO A 56 12.98 4.71 -11.36
N GLU A 57 13.24 4.91 -12.65
CA GLU A 57 12.29 5.52 -13.60
C GLU A 57 11.03 4.66 -13.74
N ARG A 58 11.19 3.33 -13.81
CA ARG A 58 10.06 2.40 -13.91
C ARG A 58 9.23 2.39 -12.63
N LEU A 59 9.89 2.40 -11.47
CA LEU A 59 9.21 2.42 -10.18
C LEU A 59 8.43 3.72 -9.97
N LEU A 60 9.00 4.85 -10.40
CA LEU A 60 8.32 6.14 -10.40
C LEU A 60 7.11 6.15 -11.32
N GLN A 61 7.24 5.65 -12.56
CA GLN A 61 6.11 5.55 -13.48
C GLN A 61 4.99 4.64 -12.96
N LEU A 62 5.35 3.53 -12.30
CA LEU A 62 4.36 2.65 -11.68
C LEU A 62 3.65 3.33 -10.52
N ALA A 63 4.39 4.06 -9.67
CA ALA A 63 3.80 4.83 -8.58
C ALA A 63 2.87 5.92 -9.13
N ASP A 64 3.26 6.62 -10.18
CA ASP A 64 2.48 7.67 -10.82
C ASP A 64 1.16 7.13 -11.41
N SER A 65 1.23 6.04 -12.18
CA SER A 65 0.04 5.37 -12.73
C SER A 65 -0.89 4.81 -11.65
N ASN A 66 -0.33 4.24 -10.59
CA ASN A 66 -1.13 3.75 -9.46
C ASN A 66 -1.83 4.91 -8.72
N LEU A 67 -1.13 6.03 -8.54
CA LEU A 67 -1.71 7.23 -7.91
C LEU A 67 -2.80 7.86 -8.78
N GLU A 68 -2.62 7.91 -10.09
CA GLU A 68 -3.63 8.41 -11.03
C GLU A 68 -4.93 7.60 -10.92
N SER A 69 -4.82 6.26 -10.95
CA SER A 69 -6.00 5.38 -10.79
C SER A 69 -6.67 5.57 -9.42
N LEU A 70 -5.87 5.64 -8.35
CA LEU A 70 -6.39 5.79 -6.99
C LEU A 70 -7.16 7.10 -6.82
N VAL A 71 -6.66 8.21 -7.36
CA VAL A 71 -7.33 9.51 -7.28
C VAL A 71 -8.69 9.47 -7.97
N ILE A 72 -8.79 8.83 -9.13
CA ILE A 72 -10.07 8.67 -9.86
C ILE A 72 -11.05 7.84 -9.03
N GLU A 73 -10.61 6.71 -8.46
CA GLU A 73 -11.46 5.87 -7.62
C GLU A 73 -11.94 6.59 -6.36
N MET A 74 -11.07 7.39 -5.74
CA MET A 74 -11.41 8.20 -4.58
C MET A 74 -12.45 9.28 -4.90
N ASP A 75 -12.35 9.95 -6.06
CA ASP A 75 -13.33 10.94 -6.50
C ASP A 75 -14.70 10.30 -6.75
N GLN A 76 -14.72 9.14 -7.42
CA GLN A 76 -15.96 8.38 -7.64
C GLN A 76 -16.59 7.92 -6.32
N LEU A 77 -15.78 7.45 -5.37
CA LEU A 77 -16.26 7.05 -4.06
C LEU A 77 -16.82 8.25 -3.29
N HIS A 78 -16.14 9.40 -3.34
CA HIS A 78 -16.59 10.62 -2.70
C HIS A 78 -17.94 11.08 -3.26
N SER A 79 -18.09 11.13 -4.59
CA SER A 79 -19.34 11.49 -5.25
C SER A 79 -20.50 10.58 -4.83
N ARG A 80 -20.27 9.26 -4.77
CA ARG A 80 -21.28 8.30 -4.30
C ARG A 80 -21.63 8.48 -2.83
N ALA A 81 -20.63 8.69 -1.96
CA ALA A 81 -20.85 8.89 -0.54
C ALA A 81 -21.68 10.16 -0.27
N THR A 82 -21.37 11.26 -0.97
CA THR A 82 -22.13 12.52 -0.89
C THR A 82 -23.57 12.33 -1.34
N LYS A 83 -23.80 11.59 -2.44
CA LYS A 83 -25.15 11.27 -2.89
C LYS A 83 -25.92 10.44 -1.86
N VAL A 84 -25.31 9.37 -1.34
CA VAL A 84 -25.93 8.51 -0.31
C VAL A 84 -26.26 9.30 0.95
N SER A 85 -25.41 10.27 1.33
CA SER A 85 -25.68 11.15 2.47
C SER A 85 -26.92 12.02 2.22
N ALA A 86 -27.05 12.62 1.03
CA ALA A 86 -28.21 13.44 0.68
C ALA A 86 -29.50 12.59 0.58
N ASP A 87 -29.41 11.41 -0.05
CA ASP A 87 -30.54 10.46 -0.13
C ASP A 87 -30.96 10.02 1.28
N GLY A 88 -30.01 9.85 2.21
CA GLY A 88 -30.26 9.52 3.61
C GLY A 88 -31.02 10.60 4.38
N GLU A 89 -30.61 11.86 4.25
CA GLU A 89 -31.30 13.01 4.85
C GLU A 89 -32.74 13.11 4.33
N GLN A 90 -32.93 12.94 3.02
CA GLN A 90 -34.28 12.92 2.44
C GLN A 90 -35.14 11.78 3.00
N VAL A 91 -34.58 10.58 3.16
CA VAL A 91 -35.30 9.43 3.72
C VAL A 91 -35.67 9.67 5.18
N GLU A 92 -34.82 10.33 5.96
CA GLU A 92 -35.11 10.72 7.34
C GLU A 92 -36.31 11.68 7.42
N ASP A 93 -36.32 12.73 6.59
CA ASP A 93 -37.43 13.67 6.48
C ASP A 93 -38.74 12.98 6.03
N ASP A 94 -38.63 12.09 5.06
CA ASP A 94 -39.75 11.30 4.56
C ASP A 94 -40.32 10.37 5.65
N ALA A 95 -39.45 9.71 6.41
CA ALA A 95 -39.84 8.86 7.52
C ALA A 95 -40.52 9.66 8.64
N ALA A 96 -39.98 10.81 9.02
CA ALA A 96 -40.58 11.69 10.02
C ALA A 96 -41.98 12.17 9.60
N ARG A 97 -42.14 12.54 8.32
CA ARG A 97 -43.43 12.94 7.76
C ARG A 97 -44.44 11.80 7.75
N ILE A 98 -44.03 10.60 7.37
CA ILE A 98 -44.90 9.41 7.36
C ILE A 98 -45.31 9.06 8.79
N HIS A 99 -44.38 9.11 9.74
CA HIS A 99 -44.65 8.83 11.14
C HIS A 99 -45.73 9.75 11.71
N LYS A 100 -45.59 11.07 11.51
CA LYS A 100 -46.60 12.06 11.93
C LYS A 100 -47.98 11.77 11.33
N ARG A 101 -48.05 11.45 10.04
CA ARG A 101 -49.32 11.11 9.37
C ARG A 101 -49.94 9.82 9.93
N ALA A 102 -49.10 8.85 10.30
CA ALA A 102 -49.57 7.62 10.93
C ALA A 102 -50.18 7.90 12.31
N GLU A 103 -49.55 8.76 13.12
CA GLU A 103 -50.11 9.21 14.42
C GLU A 103 -51.44 9.95 14.25
N GLU A 104 -51.51 10.89 13.29
CA GLU A 104 -52.75 11.61 12.97
C GLU A 104 -53.86 10.65 12.54
N LEU A 105 -53.53 9.67 11.71
CA LEU A 105 -54.48 8.64 11.26
C LEU A 105 -54.94 7.75 12.42
N GLU A 106 -54.04 7.34 13.30
CA GLU A 106 -54.38 6.55 14.48
C GLU A 106 -55.36 7.31 15.38
N GLN A 107 -55.08 8.59 15.65
CA GLN A 107 -55.94 9.44 16.46
C GLN A 107 -57.32 9.59 15.81
N PHE A 108 -57.38 9.84 14.51
CA PHE A 108 -58.63 9.94 13.76
C PHE A 108 -59.49 8.67 13.86
N VAL A 109 -58.86 7.49 13.75
CA VAL A 109 -59.55 6.20 13.91
C VAL A 109 -60.08 6.01 15.33
N ARG A 110 -59.27 6.34 16.35
CA ARG A 110 -59.67 6.28 17.77
C ARG A 110 -60.88 7.18 18.05
N ASP A 111 -60.84 8.44 17.60
CA ASP A 111 -61.91 9.42 17.79
C ASP A 111 -63.20 8.98 17.08
N THR A 112 -63.07 8.45 15.86
CA THR A 112 -64.20 7.92 15.08
C THR A 112 -64.86 6.74 15.80
N LEU A 113 -64.06 5.83 16.36
CA LEU A 113 -64.56 4.68 17.12
C LEU A 113 -65.27 5.10 18.41
N LEU A 114 -64.70 6.05 19.15
CA LEU A 114 -65.33 6.62 20.35
C LEU A 114 -66.68 7.27 20.02
N ARG A 115 -66.75 8.04 18.93
CA ARG A 115 -68.01 8.66 18.49
C ARG A 115 -69.05 7.62 18.07
N ALA A 116 -68.64 6.59 17.33
CA ALA A 116 -69.55 5.52 16.90
C ALA A 116 -70.10 4.71 18.09
N THR A 117 -69.27 4.39 19.08
CA THR A 117 -69.68 3.67 20.28
C THR A 117 -70.55 4.53 21.22
N GLY A 118 -70.26 5.83 21.33
CA GLY A 118 -71.11 6.80 22.03
C GLY A 118 -72.49 6.91 21.39
N ASN A 119 -72.57 7.07 20.07
CA ASN A 119 -73.82 7.10 19.33
C ASN A 119 -74.65 5.82 19.51
N ARG A 120 -73.99 4.65 19.54
CA ARG A 120 -74.68 3.36 19.81
C ARG A 120 -75.27 3.32 21.22
N LYS A 121 -74.58 3.84 22.23
CA LYS A 121 -75.12 3.93 23.61
C LYS A 121 -76.31 4.89 23.68
N CYS A 122 -76.23 6.05 23.04
CA CYS A 122 -77.36 7.00 22.98
C CYS A 122 -78.59 6.41 22.26
N ALA A 123 -78.38 5.67 21.17
CA ALA A 123 -79.46 4.98 20.46
C ALA A 123 -80.11 3.86 21.30
N ALA A 124 -79.33 3.17 22.13
CA ALA A 124 -79.84 2.15 23.05
C ALA A 124 -80.55 2.72 24.29
N SER A 125 -80.29 3.96 24.68
CA SER A 125 -80.93 4.65 25.81
C SER A 125 -82.16 5.49 25.42
N ALA A 126 -82.48 5.60 24.13
CA ALA A 126 -83.70 6.27 23.69
C ALA A 126 -84.92 5.42 24.08
N PRO A 127 -85.89 5.94 24.85
CA PRO A 127 -87.07 5.18 25.25
C PRO A 127 -87.87 4.81 24.01
N GLY A 128 -88.19 3.51 23.89
CA GLY A 128 -89.03 2.98 22.82
C GLY A 128 -90.38 3.69 22.81
N ILE A 129 -90.71 4.26 21.66
CA ILE A 129 -92.10 4.59 21.28
C ILE A 129 -92.69 3.32 20.68
#